data_AF-B0RSV8-F1
#
_entry.id   AF-B0RSV8-F1
#
_cell.length_a   1.000
_cell.length_b   1.000
_cell.length_c   1.000
_cell.angle_alpha   90.00
_cell.angle_beta   90.00
_cell.angle_gamma   90.00
#
_symmetry.space_group_name_H-M   'P 1'
#
loop_
_entity.id
_entity.type
_entity.pdbx_description
1 polymer ?
#
loop_
_entity_poly.entity_id
_entity_poly.type
_entity_poly.pdbx_seq_one_letter_code
_entity_poly.pdbx_strand_id
1 'polypeptide(L)' 'MPHVRLSGLWLEQLGFAIGTKLRITAGAGQLLMEVLPLVEVPAKARSVRR' A
#
# COMPACT_ATOMS: atom_id res chain seq x y z
N MET A 1 -7.69 21.55 -7.45
CA MET A 1 -7.28 20.12 -7.49
C MET A 1 -8.32 19.31 -6.72
N PRO A 2 -8.93 18.26 -7.29
CA PRO A 2 -9.81 17.38 -6.53
C PRO A 2 -9.00 16.59 -5.50
N HIS A 3 -9.51 16.47 -4.27
CA HIS A 3 -8.88 15.70 -3.20
C HIS A 3 -9.92 14.93 -2.38
N VAL A 4 -9.49 13.82 -1.80
CA VAL A 4 -10.27 12.97 -0.90
C VAL A 4 -9.43 12.73 0.35
N ARG A 5 -10.02 12.87 1.53
CA ARG A 5 -9.35 12.61 2.82
C ARG A 5 -10.07 11.48 3.55
N LEU A 6 -9.33 10.42 3.84
CA LEU A 6 -9.78 9.35 4.74
C LEU A 6 -9.09 9.57 6.10
N SER A 7 -9.84 9.48 7.19
CA SER A 7 -9.29 9.64 8.54
C SER A 7 -10.08 8.87 9.59
N GLY A 8 -9.39 8.48 10.67
CA GLY A 8 -9.97 7.83 11.84
C GLY A 8 -9.26 6.51 12.17
N LEU A 9 -9.29 6.14 13.45
CA LEU A 9 -8.61 4.94 13.98
C LEU A 9 -9.15 3.62 13.38
N TRP A 10 -10.35 3.64 12.83
CA TRP A 10 -10.98 2.49 12.17
C TRP A 10 -10.21 2.03 10.91
N LEU A 11 -9.43 2.90 10.28
CA LEU A 11 -8.64 2.55 9.09
C LEU A 11 -7.53 1.54 9.42
N GLU A 12 -6.91 1.65 10.60
CA GLU A 12 -5.89 0.72 11.07
C GLU A 12 -6.46 -0.69 11.26
N GLN A 13 -7.72 -0.79 11.72
CA GLN A 13 -8.43 -2.06 11.87
C GLN A 13 -8.71 -2.75 10.53
N LEU A 14 -8.77 -1.97 9.44
CA LEU A 14 -8.87 -2.48 8.07
C LEU A 14 -7.50 -2.73 7.41
N GLY A 15 -6.41 -2.58 8.16
CA GLY A 15 -5.05 -2.82 7.68
C GLY A 15 -4.38 -1.62 7.00
N PHE A 16 -5.03 -0.45 6.96
CA PHE A 16 -4.40 0.78 6.47
C PHE A 16 -3.54 1.38 7.57
N ALA A 17 -2.22 1.44 7.34
CA ALA A 17 -1.28 2.09 8.26
C ALA A 17 -0.42 3.12 7.54
N ILE A 18 0.08 4.10 8.28
CA ILE A 18 1.04 5.07 7.75
C ILE A 18 2.28 4.32 7.21
N GLY A 19 2.73 4.69 6.02
CA GLY A 19 3.87 4.03 5.35
C GLY A 19 3.49 2.78 4.52
N THR A 20 2.23 2.34 4.55
CA THR A 20 1.76 1.27 3.64
C THR A 20 1.61 1.79 2.20
N LYS A 21 1.84 0.90 1.24
CA LYS A 21 1.56 1.19 -0.18
C LYS A 21 0.12 0.83 -0.49
N LEU A 22 -0.60 1.78 -1.10
CA LEU A 22 -1.97 1.57 -1.55
C LEU A 22 -2.03 1.48 -3.07
N ARG A 23 -2.91 0.61 -3.56
CA ARG A 23 -3.39 0.65 -4.94
C ARG A 23 -4.69 1.42 -4.97
N ILE A 24 -4.75 2.44 -5.82
CA ILE A 24 -5.97 3.23 -6.06
C ILE A 24 -6.40 2.98 -7.51
N THR A 25 -7.64 2.53 -7.70
CA THR A 25 -8.23 2.31 -9.02
C THR A 25 -9.48 3.18 -9.17
N ALA A 26 -9.54 3.98 -10.24
CA ALA A 26 -10.68 4.82 -10.56
C ALA A 26 -11.39 4.31 -11.82
N GLY A 27 -12.71 4.16 -11.77
CA GLY A 27 -13.49 3.71 -12.92
C GLY A 27 -14.97 3.57 -12.60
N ALA A 28 -15.84 3.64 -13.61
CA ALA A 28 -17.30 3.46 -13.46
C ALA A 28 -17.94 4.30 -12.33
N GLY A 29 -17.45 5.53 -12.08
CA GLY A 29 -17.95 6.38 -10.99
C GLY A 29 -17.50 5.95 -9.59
N GLN A 30 -16.51 5.07 -9.49
CA GLN A 30 -16.03 4.48 -8.24
C GLN A 30 -14.53 4.70 -8.06
N LEU A 31 -14.12 4.73 -6.78
CA LEU A 31 -12.73 4.70 -6.34
C LEU A 31 -12.54 3.50 -5.42
N LEU A 32 -11.73 2.55 -5.84
CA LEU A 32 -11.34 1.40 -5.04
C LEU A 32 -9.93 1.63 -4.48
N MET A 33 -9.75 1.38 -3.18
CA MET A 33 -8.48 1.51 -2.49
C MET A 33 -8.15 0.20 -1.77
N GLU A 34 -6.96 -0.34 -2.02
CA GLU A 34 -6.53 -1.63 -1.48
C GLU A 34 -5.11 -1.51 -0.93
N VAL A 35 -4.84 -2.20 0.19
CA VAL A 35 -3.48 -2.31 0.75
C VAL A 35 -2.71 -3.34 -0.08
N LEU A 36 -1.56 -2.94 -0.61
CA LEU A 36 -0.68 -3.88 -1.31
C LEU A 36 0.09 -4.72 -0.30
N PRO A 37 0.15 -6.05 -0.47
CA PRO A 37 0.98 -6.90 0.37
C PRO A 37 2.46 -6.49 0.23
N LEU A 38 3.17 -6.51 1.36
CA LEU A 38 4.60 -6.22 1.39
C LEU A 38 5.34 -7.39 0.72
N VAL A 39 5.60 -7.28 -0.59
CA VAL A 39 6.43 -8.28 -1.27
C VAL A 39 7.87 -8.02 -0.87
N GLU A 40 8.37 -8.78 0.09
CA GLU A 40 9.80 -8.83 0.39
C GLU A 40 10.52 -9.38 -0.82
N VAL A 41 11.21 -8.50 -1.55
CA VAL A 41 12.15 -8.94 -2.58
C VAL A 41 13.33 -9.55 -1.84
N PRO A 42 13.65 -10.84 -2.01
CA PRO A 42 14.79 -11.44 -1.33
C PRO A 42 16.05 -10.68 -1.73
N ALA A 43 16.73 -10.11 -0.73
CA ALA A 43 17.99 -9.42 -0.93
C ALA A 43 18.94 -10.40 -1.62
N LYS A 44 19.36 -10.08 -2.86
CA LYS A 44 20.35 -10.87 -3.61
C LYS A 44 21.53 -11.16 -2.69
N ALA A 45 21.73 -12.44 -2.37
CA ALA A 45 22.88 -12.89 -1.60
C ALA A 45 24.15 -12.38 -2.30
N ARG A 46 24.87 -11.46 -1.65
CA ARG A 46 26.14 -10.94 -2.13
C ARG A 46 27.11 -12.11 -2.12
N SER A 47 27.36 -12.69 -3.30
CA SER A 47 28.35 -13.74 -3.53
C SER A 47 29.70 -13.29 -2.95
N VAL A 48 30.08 -13.85 -1.80
CA VAL A 48 31.43 -13.75 -1.26
C VAL A 48 32.33 -14.62 -2.14
N ARG A 49 33.13 -14.00 -3.01
CA ARG A 49 34.25 -14.70 -3.67
C ARG A 49 35.27 -15.04 -2.57
N ARG A 50 35.51 -16.33 -2.39
CA ARG A 50 36.65 -16.88 -1.64
C ARG A 50 37.93 -16.66 -2.42
#